data_AF-A0A932HW46-F1
#
_entry.id   AF-A0A932HW46-F1
#
_cell.length_a   1.000
_cell.length_b   1.000
_cell.length_c   1.000
_cell.angle_alpha   90.00
_cell.angle_beta   90.00
_cell.angle_gamma   90.00
#
_symmetry.space_group_name_H-M   'P 1'
#
loop_
_entity.id
_entity.type
_entity.pdbx_description
1 polymer ?
#
loop_
_entity_poly.entity_id
_entity_poly.type
_entity_poly.pdbx_seq_one_letter_code
_entity_poly.pdbx_strand_id
1 'polypeptide(L)'
;MKNVITKLAYGAVIALAFAPVMSFAVSELPNPQLNLDRVLSIIGTIANWIFAIFLAVAVIYILYAAYLYLKGEEAGIEDAKKRLIAAAIAIAIALLARGVEPLVRSILGPGGGGVIPG
;
A
#
# COMPACT_ATOMS: atom_id res chain seq x y z
N MET A 1 -30.64 27.23 -23.60
CA MET A 1 -29.27 27.81 -23.46
C MET A 1 -28.86 28.07 -22.00
N LYS A 2 -29.74 28.58 -21.12
CA LYS A 2 -29.42 28.88 -19.70
C LYS A 2 -28.82 27.68 -18.93
N ASN A 3 -29.36 26.48 -19.12
CA ASN A 3 -28.90 25.27 -18.40
C ASN A 3 -27.51 24.78 -18.83
N VAL A 4 -27.05 25.15 -20.03
CA VAL A 4 -25.72 24.75 -20.53
C VAL A 4 -24.65 25.68 -19.96
N ILE A 5 -24.95 26.98 -19.89
CA ILE A 5 -24.06 28.01 -19.32
C ILE A 5 -23.89 27.77 -17.81
N THR A 6 -24.97 27.44 -17.10
CA THR A 6 -24.89 27.10 -15.67
C THR A 6 -24.04 25.84 -15.43
N LYS A 7 -24.18 24.78 -16.25
CA LYS A 7 -23.34 23.57 -16.15
C LYS A 7 -21.86 23.83 -16.43
N LEU A 8 -21.56 24.70 -17.39
CA LEU A 8 -20.19 25.10 -17.71
C LEU A 8 -19.57 25.91 -16.56
N ALA A 9 -20.34 26.81 -15.94
CA ALA A 9 -19.91 27.59 -14.79
C ALA A 9 -19.64 26.70 -13.56
N TYR A 10 -20.51 25.72 -13.27
CA TYR A 10 -20.25 24.75 -12.21
C TYR A 10 -19.01 23.89 -12.49
N GLY A 11 -18.79 23.47 -13.74
CA GLY A 11 -17.57 22.76 -14.14
C GLY A 11 -16.30 23.57 -13.93
N ALA A 12 -16.34 24.87 -14.23
CA ALA A 12 -15.20 25.79 -14.02
C ALA A 12 -14.92 26.04 -12.53
N VAL A 13 -15.97 26.18 -11.70
CA VAL A 13 -15.82 26.37 -10.24
C VAL A 13 -15.26 25.12 -9.57
N ILE A 14 -15.68 23.93 -10.01
CA ILE A 14 -15.10 22.65 -9.56
C ILE A 14 -13.63 22.58 -9.98
N ALA A 15 -13.29 22.90 -11.22
CA ALA A 15 -11.90 22.90 -11.69
C ALA A 15 -11.00 23.87 -10.91
N LEU A 16 -11.50 25.05 -10.54
CA LEU A 16 -10.79 26.04 -9.72
C LEU A 16 -10.62 25.61 -8.26
N ALA A 17 -11.62 24.96 -7.67
CA ALA A 17 -11.53 24.42 -6.31
C ALA A 17 -10.49 23.28 -6.20
N PHE A 18 -10.25 22.55 -7.29
CA PHE A 18 -9.23 21.50 -7.37
C PHE A 18 -7.87 21.96 -7.95
N ALA A 19 -7.75 23.23 -8.38
CA ALA A 19 -6.49 23.78 -8.87
C ALA A 19 -5.31 23.69 -7.88
N PRO A 20 -5.50 23.88 -6.56
CA PRO A 20 -4.41 23.70 -5.59
C PRO A 20 -3.90 22.25 -5.55
N VAL A 21 -4.77 21.27 -5.81
CA VAL A 21 -4.42 19.85 -5.80
C VAL A 21 -3.55 19.50 -7.02
N MET A 22 -3.74 20.18 -8.15
CA MET A 22 -2.90 20.01 -9.34
C MET A 22 -1.49 20.60 -9.17
N SER A 23 -1.31 21.59 -8.29
CA SER A 23 0.01 22.16 -7.98
C SER A 23 0.95 21.16 -7.30
N PHE A 24 0.42 20.09 -6.69
CA PHE A 24 1.22 18.98 -6.13
C PHE A 24 1.51 17.87 -7.15
N ALA A 25 0.97 17.97 -8.38
CA ALA A 25 1.13 16.96 -9.44
C ALA A 25 2.08 17.38 -10.57
N VAL A 26 2.61 18.61 -10.55
CA VAL A 26 3.69 19.01 -11.48
C VAL A 26 4.98 18.36 -11.01
N SER A 27 5.27 17.19 -11.58
CA SER A 27 6.59 16.56 -11.53
C SER A 27 7.31 16.87 -12.85
N GLU A 28 8.50 17.45 -12.73
CA GLU A 28 9.47 17.59 -13.81
C GLU A 28 9.64 16.24 -14.51
N LEU A 29 9.49 16.20 -15.85
CA LEU A 29 9.59 14.95 -16.63
C LEU A 29 10.92 14.27 -16.30
N PRO A 30 10.90 13.13 -15.58
CA PRO A 30 12.12 12.45 -15.23
C PRO A 30 12.76 11.95 -16.53
N ASN A 31 14.01 12.33 -16.77
CA ASN A 31 14.87 11.62 -17.71
C ASN A 31 14.70 10.11 -17.42
N PRO A 32 14.24 9.28 -18.38
CA PRO A 32 13.93 7.88 -18.13
C PRO A 32 15.23 7.07 -18.12
N GLN A 33 16.15 7.43 -17.23
CA GLN A 33 17.13 6.49 -16.74
C GLN A 33 16.37 5.53 -15.82
N LEU A 34 16.24 4.28 -16.26
CA LEU A 34 15.77 3.16 -15.45
C LEU A 34 16.75 2.98 -14.27
N ASN A 35 16.63 3.84 -13.28
CA ASN A 35 17.39 3.80 -12.05
C ASN A 35 16.82 2.66 -11.22
N LEU A 36 17.57 1.57 -11.10
CA LEU A 36 17.19 0.38 -10.34
C LEU A 36 16.77 0.76 -8.91
N ASP A 37 17.45 1.72 -8.29
CA ASP A 37 17.12 2.24 -6.96
C ASP A 37 15.74 2.90 -6.88
N ARG A 38 15.34 3.62 -7.93
CA ARG A 38 14.01 4.26 -7.99
C ARG A 38 12.92 3.19 -8.12
N VAL A 39 13.16 2.14 -8.91
CA VAL A 39 12.24 1.00 -9.04
C VAL A 39 12.13 0.25 -7.71
N LEU A 40 13.25 -0.04 -7.05
CA LEU A 40 13.28 -0.70 -5.74
C LEU A 40 12.59 0.14 -4.66
N SER A 41 12.75 1.47 -4.68
CA SER A 41 12.07 2.38 -3.74
C SER A 41 10.55 2.39 -3.95
N ILE A 42 10.08 2.36 -5.19
CA ILE A 42 8.64 2.28 -5.49
C ILE A 42 8.07 0.94 -5.02
N ILE A 43 8.78 -0.17 -5.31
CA ILE A 43 8.40 -1.51 -4.85
C ILE A 43 8.34 -1.58 -3.32
N GLY A 44 9.36 -1.06 -2.62
CA GLY A 44 9.38 -1.02 -1.15
C GLY A 44 8.23 -0.20 -0.56
N THR A 45 7.89 0.94 -1.20
CA THR A 45 6.75 1.76 -0.80
C THR A 45 5.43 1.00 -0.96
N ILE A 46 5.21 0.37 -2.11
CA ILE A 46 4.00 -0.43 -2.37
C ILE A 46 3.92 -1.62 -1.40
N ALA A 47 5.02 -2.34 -1.19
CA ALA A 47 5.08 -3.46 -0.26
C ALA A 47 4.74 -3.04 1.18
N ASN A 48 5.21 -1.87 1.62
CA ASN A 48 4.89 -1.33 2.93
C ASN A 48 3.39 -0.98 3.07
N TRP A 49 2.78 -0.41 2.04
CA TRP A 49 1.33 -0.16 2.01
C TRP A 49 0.52 -1.46 2.03
N ILE A 50 0.90 -2.46 1.24
CA ILE A 50 0.26 -3.78 1.24
C ILE A 50 0.38 -4.42 2.62
N PHE A 51 1.58 -4.38 3.23
CA PHE A 51 1.81 -4.90 4.59
C PHE A 51 0.90 -4.22 5.61
N ALA A 52 0.79 -2.89 5.58
CA ALA A 52 -0.08 -2.13 6.48
C ALA A 52 -1.56 -2.50 6.31
N ILE A 53 -2.04 -2.64 5.07
CA ILE A 53 -3.42 -3.06 4.78
C ILE A 53 -3.68 -4.48 5.28
N PHE A 54 -2.76 -5.42 5.02
CA PHE A 54 -2.88 -6.79 5.49
C PHE A 54 -2.93 -6.88 7.02
N LEU A 55 -2.11 -6.09 7.71
CA LEU A 55 -2.11 -6.01 9.16
C LEU A 55 -3.43 -5.43 9.69
N ALA A 56 -3.94 -4.36 9.07
CA ALA A 56 -5.23 -3.79 9.44
C ALA A 56 -6.39 -4.78 9.26
N VAL A 57 -6.42 -5.51 8.14
CA VAL A 57 -7.42 -6.56 7.88
C VAL A 57 -7.29 -7.70 8.90
N ALA A 58 -6.08 -8.12 9.23
CA ALA A 58 -5.85 -9.16 10.23
C ALA A 58 -6.43 -8.76 11.61
N VAL A 59 -6.22 -7.50 12.03
CA VAL A 59 -6.81 -6.99 13.29
C VAL A 59 -8.34 -7.05 13.26
N ILE A 60 -8.96 -6.64 12.16
CA ILE A 60 -10.43 -6.72 11.99
C ILE A 60 -10.92 -8.17 12.10
N TYR A 61 -10.24 -9.12 11.45
CA TYR A 61 -10.59 -10.53 11.53
C TYR A 61 -10.42 -11.11 12.94
N ILE A 62 -9.38 -10.72 13.67
CA ILE A 62 -9.17 -11.14 15.06
C ILE A 62 -10.32 -10.64 15.94
N LEU A 63 -10.70 -9.36 15.81
CA LEU A 63 -11.82 -8.79 16.56
C LEU A 63 -13.17 -9.45 16.19
N TYR A 64 -13.39 -9.73 14.91
CA TYR A 64 -14.58 -10.43 14.44
C TYR A 64 -14.65 -11.88 14.95
N ALA A 65 -13.51 -12.59 14.97
CA ALA A 65 -13.41 -13.93 15.55
C ALA A 65 -13.70 -13.91 17.06
N ALA A 66 -13.20 -12.91 17.79
CA ALA A 66 -13.49 -12.74 19.21
C ALA A 66 -15.00 -12.51 19.46
N TYR A 67 -15.67 -11.72 18.60
CA TYR A 67 -17.12 -11.52 18.67
C TYR A 67 -17.89 -12.83 18.42
N LEU A 68 -17.49 -13.61 17.41
CA LEU A 68 -18.09 -14.93 17.13
C LEU A 68 -17.92 -15.91 18.28
N TYR A 69 -16.75 -15.90 18.93
CA TYR A 69 -16.47 -16.75 20.08
C TYR A 69 -17.37 -16.41 21.27
N LEU A 70 -17.64 -15.11 21.50
CA LEU A 70 -18.55 -14.63 22.54
C LEU A 70 -20.01 -15.01 22.29
N LYS A 71 -20.41 -15.19 21.01
CA LYS A 71 -21.77 -15.54 20.62
C LYS A 71 -22.13 -17.01 20.93
N GLY A 72 -21.14 -17.89 21.16
CA GLY A 72 -21.34 -19.20 21.77
C GLY A 72 -21.98 -20.31 20.92
N GLU A 73 -22.21 -20.12 19.62
CA GLU A 73 -22.66 -21.20 18.71
C GLU A 73 -21.46 -22.07 18.27
N GLU A 74 -21.54 -23.40 18.42
CA GLU A 74 -20.46 -24.35 18.08
C GLU A 74 -19.93 -24.18 16.64
N ALA A 75 -20.81 -23.90 15.68
CA ALA A 75 -20.45 -23.65 14.28
C ALA A 75 -19.56 -22.39 14.12
N GLY A 76 -19.72 -21.39 14.99
CA GLY A 76 -18.94 -20.16 14.97
C GLY A 76 -17.49 -20.33 15.41
N ILE A 77 -17.22 -21.33 16.25
CA ILE A 77 -15.88 -21.58 16.80
C ILE A 77 -14.96 -22.22 15.75
N GLU A 78 -15.50 -23.14 14.94
CA GLU A 78 -14.73 -23.77 13.86
C GLU A 78 -14.41 -22.77 12.75
N ASP A 79 -15.38 -21.92 12.38
CA ASP A 79 -15.18 -20.84 11.42
C ASP A 79 -14.21 -19.77 11.92
N ALA A 80 -14.24 -19.43 13.21
CA ALA A 80 -13.29 -18.52 13.83
C ALA A 80 -11.86 -19.07 13.75
N LYS A 81 -11.65 -20.36 14.04
CA LYS A 81 -10.32 -21.00 13.91
C LYS A 81 -9.79 -20.93 12.48
N LYS A 82 -10.63 -21.23 11.47
CA LYS A 82 -10.23 -21.16 10.05
C LYS A 82 -9.81 -19.74 9.66
N ARG A 83 -10.56 -18.73 10.11
CA ARG A 83 -10.25 -17.31 9.85
C ARG A 83 -8.96 -16.85 10.54
N LEU A 84 -8.70 -17.31 11.77
CA LEU A 84 -7.47 -17.01 12.49
C LEU A 84 -6.24 -17.64 11.82
N ILE A 85 -6.35 -18.89 11.35
CA ILE A 85 -5.26 -19.55 10.62
C ILE A 85 -4.98 -18.82 9.29
N ALA A 86 -6.02 -18.43 8.55
CA ALA A 86 -5.86 -17.66 7.32
C ALA A 86 -5.19 -16.30 7.56
N ALA A 87 -5.54 -15.60 8.65
CA ALA A 87 -4.89 -14.36 9.06
C ALA A 87 -3.42 -14.58 9.43
N ALA A 88 -3.10 -15.64 10.18
CA ALA A 88 -1.73 -15.99 10.54
C ALA A 88 -0.86 -16.30 9.30
N ILE A 89 -1.40 -17.04 8.34
CA ILE A 89 -0.72 -17.34 7.07
C ILE A 89 -0.47 -16.05 6.27
N ALA A 90 -1.47 -15.16 6.20
CA ALA A 90 -1.32 -13.88 5.51
C ALA A 90 -0.22 -13.00 6.13
N ILE A 91 -0.14 -12.95 7.47
CA ILE A 91 0.93 -12.24 8.19
C ILE A 91 2.29 -12.90 7.90
N ALA A 92 2.38 -14.24 7.95
CA ALA A 92 3.62 -14.95 7.68
C ALA A 92 4.16 -14.67 6.27
N ILE A 93 3.29 -14.69 5.25
CA ILE A 93 3.67 -14.35 3.87
C ILE A 93 4.12 -12.90 3.77
N ALA A 94 3.42 -11.97 4.43
CA ALA A 94 3.77 -10.55 4.41
C ALA A 94 5.14 -10.27 5.07
N LEU A 95 5.45 -10.98 6.16
CA LEU A 95 6.77 -10.92 6.80
C LEU A 95 7.88 -11.49 5.92
N LEU A 96 7.62 -12.61 5.25
CA LEU A 96 8.57 -13.19 4.28
C LEU A 96 8.84 -12.25 3.11
N ALA A 97 7.80 -11.63 2.55
CA ALA A 97 7.92 -10.66 1.47
C ALA A 97 8.80 -9.46 1.87
N ARG A 98 8.69 -8.98 3.11
CA ARG A 98 9.52 -7.89 3.63
C ARG A 98 11.00 -8.27 3.80
N GLY A 99 11.29 -9.54 4.06
CA GLY A 99 12.66 -10.07 4.15
C GLY A 99 13.39 -10.18 2.81
N VAL A 100 12.66 -10.22 1.69
CA VAL A 100 13.24 -10.34 0.35
C VAL A 100 13.88 -9.03 -0.13
N GLU A 101 13.32 -7.88 0.23
CA GLU A 101 13.86 -6.56 -0.16
C GLU A 101 15.34 -6.34 0.23
N PRO A 102 15.78 -6.56 1.49
CA PRO A 102 17.19 -6.41 1.86
C PRO A 102 18.09 -7.45 1.20
N LEU A 103 17.59 -8.68 0.96
CA LEU A 103 18.34 -9.72 0.24
C LEU A 103 18.58 -9.30 -1.22
N VAL A 104 17.57 -8.79 -1.89
CA VAL A 104 17.69 -8.29 -3.27
C VAL A 104 18.63 -7.09 -3.33
N ARG A 105 18.56 -6.15 -2.38
CA ARG A 105 19.50 -5.03 -2.28
C ARG A 105 20.92 -5.47 -1.97
N SER A 106 21.13 -6.57 -1.25
CA SER A 106 22.48 -7.10 -0.98
C SER A 106 23.13 -7.72 -2.21
N ILE A 107 22.33 -8.24 -3.15
CA ILE A 107 22.81 -8.89 -4.37
C ILE A 107 22.91 -7.88 -5.54
N LEU A 108 22.02 -6.89 -5.58
CA LEU A 108 21.91 -5.91 -6.68
C LEU A 108 22.38 -4.49 -6.33
N GLY A 109 22.58 -4.17 -5.05
CA GLY A 109 23.02 -2.84 -4.62
C GLY A 109 24.52 -2.63 -4.80
N PRO A 110 25.01 -1.38 -4.89
CA PRO A 110 26.44 -1.08 -5.07
C PRO A 110 27.22 -1.47 -3.80
N GLY A 111 27.64 -2.73 -3.73
CA GLY A 111 28.31 -3.34 -2.58
C GLY A 111 29.46 -4.25 -2.98
N GLY A 112 30.19 -3.90 -4.04
CA GLY A 112 31.37 -4.64 -4.52
C GLY A 112 32.59 -3.76 -4.87
N GLY A 113 32.63 -2.49 -4.48
CA GLY A 113 33.78 -1.61 -4.75
C GLY A 113 33.68 -0.29 -3.98
N GLY A 114 34.75 0.06 -3.28
CA GLY A 114 34.78 1.05 -2.20
C GLY A 114 34.25 2.45 -2.55
N VAL A 115 33.52 3.02 -1.58
CA VAL A 115 33.24 4.44 -1.48
C VAL A 115 34.52 5.14 -1.04
N ILE A 116 35.14 5.94 -1.92
CA ILE A 116 36.13 6.95 -1.51
C ILE A 116 35.36 8.27 -1.39
N PRO A 117 35.24 8.87 -0.20
CA PRO A 117 34.71 10.22 -0.07
C PRO A 117 35.77 11.24 -0.53
N GLY A 118 35.34 12.16 -1.41
CA GLY A 118 36.04 13.38 -1.79
C GLY A 118 35.16 14.58 -1.52
#